data_AF-A0A832CIU4-F1
#
_entry.id   AF-A0A832CIU4-F1
#
_cell.length_a   1.000
_cell.length_b   1.000
_cell.length_c   1.000
_cell.angle_alpha   90.00
_cell.angle_beta   90.00
_cell.angle_gamma   90.00
#
_symmetry.space_group_name_H-M   'P 1'
#
loop_
_entity.id
_entity.type
_entity.pdbx_description
1 polymer ?
#
loop_
_entity_poly.entity_id
_entity_poly.type
_entity_poly.pdbx_seq_one_letter_code
_entity_poly.pdbx_strand_id
1 'polypeptide(L)'
;MKIRINNLYVKNLNLIFLELLVIVLVTACGLMSDLHEVRMYYEKNNKEGVAKFLNNSDPNVREEAVNFLAEMKECSARLYKAEVDESYRVRGILAKGLKKCNDEESMRILSRLLHDSSSYVRKNAVESIIQNDYCRKDCLLAVRRLFDDEDSYVKLSAAKMLYKRFP
;
A
#
# COMPACT_ATOMS: atom_id res chain seq x y z
N MET A 1 11.17 65.28 -15.96
CA MET A 1 12.34 64.39 -16.10
C MET A 1 11.86 63.03 -16.63
N LYS A 2 12.02 62.73 -17.93
CA LYS A 2 11.60 61.44 -18.52
C LYS A 2 12.72 60.42 -18.27
N ILE A 3 12.48 59.46 -17.38
CA ILE A 3 13.42 58.36 -17.14
C ILE A 3 13.41 57.47 -18.38
N ARG A 4 14.50 57.52 -19.15
CA ARG A 4 14.70 56.67 -20.33
C ARG A 4 15.23 55.32 -19.82
N ILE A 5 14.31 54.40 -19.51
CA ILE A 5 14.69 53.05 -19.07
C ILE A 5 15.32 52.35 -20.29
N ASN A 6 16.59 51.96 -20.16
CA ASN A 6 17.33 51.33 -21.24
C ASN A 6 16.71 49.98 -21.62
N ASN A 7 16.50 49.76 -22.91
CA ASN A 7 15.87 48.53 -23.45
C ASN A 7 16.65 47.25 -23.09
N LEU A 8 17.97 47.35 -22.85
CA LEU A 8 18.80 46.24 -22.33
C LEU A 8 18.42 45.86 -20.89
N TYR A 9 18.08 46.83 -20.04
CA TYR A 9 17.68 46.57 -18.66
C TYR A 9 16.36 45.81 -18.59
N VAL A 10 15.40 46.20 -19.43
CA VAL A 10 14.10 45.52 -19.52
C VAL A 10 14.26 44.09 -20.06
N LYS A 11 15.12 43.87 -21.07
CA LYS A 11 15.42 42.53 -21.59
C LYS A 11 16.09 41.63 -20.55
N ASN A 12 17.09 42.13 -19.83
CA ASN A 12 17.76 41.35 -18.77
C ASN A 12 16.82 41.03 -17.61
N LEU A 13 15.96 41.96 -17.22
CA LEU A 13 14.97 41.73 -16.17
C LEU A 13 13.97 40.63 -16.59
N ASN A 14 13.47 40.68 -17.82
CA ASN A 14 12.57 39.65 -18.34
C ASN A 14 13.23 38.26 -18.41
N LEU A 15 14.53 38.19 -18.73
CA LEU A 15 15.27 36.92 -18.76
C LEU A 15 15.41 36.31 -17.36
N ILE A 16 15.75 37.12 -16.36
CA ILE A 16 15.85 36.70 -14.96
C ILE A 16 14.49 36.22 -14.42
N PHE A 17 13.40 36.91 -14.76
CA PHE A 17 12.05 36.47 -14.39
C PHE A 17 11.69 35.12 -15.01
N LEU A 18 12.09 34.89 -16.27
CA LEU A 18 11.84 33.62 -16.95
C LEU A 18 12.64 32.47 -16.31
N GLU A 19 13.91 32.69 -15.99
CA GLU A 19 14.75 31.70 -15.30
C GLU A 19 14.22 31.36 -13.91
N LEU A 20 13.82 32.37 -13.13
CA LEU A 20 13.20 32.16 -11.82
C LEU A 20 11.87 31.41 -11.93
N LEU A 21 11.03 31.73 -12.93
CA LEU A 21 9.78 31.01 -13.17
C LEU A 21 10.04 29.54 -13.54
N VAL A 22 11.04 29.26 -14.38
CA VAL A 22 11.43 27.89 -14.74
C VAL A 22 11.96 27.14 -13.52
N ILE A 23 12.80 27.78 -12.68
CA ILE A 23 13.28 27.17 -11.43
C ILE A 23 12.11 26.90 -10.48
N VAL A 24 11.16 27.83 -10.31
CA VAL A 24 9.96 27.61 -9.50
C VAL A 24 9.11 26.48 -10.06
N LEU A 25 8.93 26.39 -11.38
CA LEU A 25 8.17 25.30 -12.00
C LEU A 25 8.90 23.94 -11.88
N VAL A 26 10.22 23.91 -12.02
CA VAL A 26 11.06 22.71 -11.87
C VAL A 26 11.11 22.25 -10.41
N THR A 27 11.26 23.18 -9.47
CA THR A 27 11.25 22.89 -8.02
C THR A 27 9.86 22.53 -7.52
N ALA A 28 8.79 23.15 -8.04
CA ALA A 28 7.41 22.76 -7.77
C ALA A 28 7.08 21.37 -8.33
N CYS A 29 7.64 21.01 -9.50
CA CYS A 29 7.60 19.65 -10.03
C CYS A 29 8.40 18.66 -9.16
N GLY A 30 9.44 19.13 -8.47
CA GLY A 30 10.23 18.37 -7.49
C GLY A 30 9.68 18.35 -6.04
N LEU A 31 8.57 19.05 -5.77
CA LEU A 31 7.90 19.12 -4.46
C LEU A 31 6.62 18.27 -4.41
N MET A 32 6.55 17.26 -5.26
CA MET A 32 5.47 16.30 -5.23
C MET A 32 5.66 15.41 -4.01
N SER A 33 4.67 15.34 -3.11
CA SER A 33 4.76 14.42 -1.98
C SER A 33 4.88 12.99 -2.49
N ASP A 34 5.63 12.14 -1.80
CA ASP A 34 5.74 10.72 -2.14
C ASP A 34 4.37 10.05 -2.27
N LEU A 35 3.40 10.51 -1.48
CA LEU A 35 2.00 10.08 -1.53
C LEU A 35 1.29 10.47 -2.84
N HIS A 36 1.65 11.61 -3.43
CA HIS A 36 1.17 11.98 -4.76
C HIS A 36 1.92 11.19 -5.85
N GLU A 37 3.23 10.99 -5.70
CA GLU A 37 4.01 10.28 -6.71
C GLU A 37 3.58 8.81 -6.83
N VAL A 38 3.35 8.11 -5.70
CA VAL A 38 2.83 6.73 -5.70
C VAL A 38 1.46 6.64 -6.39
N ARG A 39 0.57 7.62 -6.17
CA ARG A 39 -0.73 7.72 -6.86
C ARG A 39 -0.59 7.93 -8.35
N MET A 40 0.31 8.82 -8.77
CA MET A 40 0.60 9.06 -10.18
C MET A 40 1.08 7.77 -10.88
N TYR A 41 1.95 6.96 -10.26
CA TYR A 41 2.37 5.69 -10.85
C TYR A 41 1.24 4.67 -10.92
N TYR A 42 0.37 4.62 -9.91
CA TYR A 42 -0.82 3.77 -9.91
C TYR A 42 -1.79 4.14 -11.05
N GLU A 43 -2.10 5.42 -11.23
CA GLU A 43 -2.95 5.91 -12.32
C GLU A 43 -2.40 5.56 -13.71
N LYS A 44 -1.07 5.50 -13.84
CA LYS A 44 -0.37 5.07 -15.06
C LYS A 44 -0.25 3.54 -15.19
N ASN A 45 -0.85 2.79 -14.28
CA ASN A 45 -0.75 1.34 -14.17
C ASN A 45 0.72 0.83 -14.12
N ASN A 46 1.63 1.59 -13.50
CA ASN A 46 3.06 1.29 -13.45
C ASN A 46 3.47 0.61 -12.13
N LYS A 47 3.51 -0.73 -12.13
CA LYS A 47 3.86 -1.53 -10.94
C LYS A 47 5.26 -1.23 -10.41
N GLU A 48 6.23 -1.07 -11.31
CA GLU A 48 7.62 -0.78 -10.93
C GLU A 48 7.74 0.59 -10.25
N GLY A 49 6.99 1.57 -10.74
CA GLY A 49 6.90 2.90 -10.13
C GLY A 49 6.32 2.86 -8.72
N VAL A 50 5.18 2.17 -8.54
CA VAL A 50 4.56 2.00 -7.21
C VAL A 50 5.48 1.22 -6.27
N ALA A 51 6.17 0.18 -6.75
CA ALA A 51 7.02 -0.67 -5.93
C ALA A 51 8.22 0.05 -5.28
N LYS A 52 8.65 1.21 -5.83
CA LYS A 52 9.70 2.04 -5.22
C LYS A 52 9.32 2.53 -3.83
N PHE A 53 8.03 2.66 -3.55
CA PHE A 53 7.49 3.22 -2.31
C PHE A 53 7.28 2.17 -1.21
N LEU A 54 7.52 0.88 -1.49
CA LEU A 54 7.38 -0.20 -0.50
C LEU A 54 8.30 -0.06 0.72
N ASN A 55 9.41 0.66 0.59
CA ASN A 55 10.37 0.90 1.68
C ASN A 55 10.44 2.38 2.09
N ASN A 56 9.40 3.18 1.77
CA ASN A 56 9.37 4.58 2.15
C ASN A 56 9.37 4.75 3.67
N SER A 57 10.00 5.81 4.19
CA SER A 57 10.04 6.06 5.65
C SER A 57 8.66 6.38 6.24
N ASP A 58 7.75 6.95 5.46
CA ASP A 58 6.38 7.23 5.90
C ASP A 58 5.51 5.97 5.74
N PRO A 59 4.95 5.42 6.84
CA PRO A 59 4.08 4.25 6.78
C PRO A 59 2.80 4.48 5.95
N ASN A 60 2.30 5.71 5.82
CA ASN A 60 1.14 6.00 4.98
C ASN A 60 1.46 5.80 3.49
N VAL A 61 2.67 6.19 3.08
CA VAL A 61 3.15 5.99 1.70
C VAL A 61 3.35 4.50 1.42
N ARG A 62 3.90 3.75 2.38
CA ARG A 62 4.03 2.28 2.27
C ARG A 62 2.67 1.59 2.18
N GLU A 63 1.72 1.99 3.03
CA GLU A 63 0.36 1.45 3.05
C GLU A 63 -0.31 1.63 1.68
N GLU A 64 -0.20 2.83 1.11
CA GLU A 64 -0.78 3.16 -0.19
C GLU A 64 -0.09 2.39 -1.33
N ALA A 65 1.24 2.25 -1.28
CA ALA A 65 1.99 1.42 -2.24
C ALA A 65 1.55 -0.05 -2.20
N VAL A 66 1.41 -0.64 -1.02
CA VAL A 66 0.93 -2.02 -0.85
C VAL A 66 -0.50 -2.17 -1.35
N ASN A 67 -1.40 -1.22 -1.01
CA ASN A 67 -2.77 -1.24 -1.49
C ASN A 67 -2.83 -1.22 -3.03
N PHE A 68 -2.09 -0.31 -3.67
CA PHE A 68 -2.07 -0.18 -5.12
C PHE A 68 -1.50 -1.41 -5.82
N LEU A 69 -0.37 -1.96 -5.35
CA LEU A 69 0.16 -3.19 -5.92
C LEU A 69 -0.82 -4.36 -5.81
N ALA A 70 -1.47 -4.51 -4.66
CA ALA A 70 -2.52 -5.52 -4.51
C ALA A 70 -3.72 -5.24 -5.44
N GLU A 71 -4.13 -3.98 -5.59
CA GLU A 71 -5.21 -3.60 -6.49
C GLU A 71 -4.91 -3.95 -7.95
N MET A 72 -3.66 -3.76 -8.35
CA MET A 72 -3.09 -4.16 -9.64
C MET A 72 -2.83 -5.66 -9.76
N LYS A 73 -3.29 -6.46 -8.78
CA LYS A 73 -3.12 -7.93 -8.70
C LYS A 73 -1.66 -8.35 -8.79
N GLU A 74 -0.76 -7.58 -8.19
CA GLU A 74 0.60 -8.05 -8.00
C GLU A 74 0.66 -9.10 -6.90
N CYS A 75 1.29 -10.24 -7.19
CA CYS A 75 1.46 -11.36 -6.29
C CYS A 75 2.93 -11.79 -6.38
N SER A 76 3.79 -11.04 -5.68
CA SER A 76 5.24 -11.08 -5.87
C SER A 76 5.97 -11.06 -4.53
N ALA A 77 7.20 -11.58 -4.50
CA ALA A 77 8.03 -11.56 -3.31
C ALA A 77 8.26 -10.15 -2.74
N ARG A 78 8.30 -9.11 -3.59
CA ARG A 78 8.48 -7.73 -3.12
C ARG A 78 7.26 -7.20 -2.37
N LEU A 79 6.05 -7.51 -2.83
CA LEU A 79 4.83 -7.16 -2.11
C LEU A 79 4.74 -7.93 -0.79
N TYR A 80 5.08 -9.23 -0.83
CA TYR A 80 4.96 -10.14 0.31
C TYR A 80 5.84 -9.76 1.51
N LYS A 81 6.96 -9.07 1.28
CA LYS A 81 7.81 -8.53 2.35
C LYS A 81 7.09 -7.57 3.30
N ALA A 82 5.98 -6.96 2.89
CA ALA A 82 5.17 -6.10 3.76
C ALA A 82 4.53 -6.86 4.93
N GLU A 83 4.60 -8.20 4.98
CA GLU A 83 4.07 -9.00 6.09
C GLU A 83 4.79 -8.77 7.42
N VAL A 84 6.03 -8.28 7.37
CA VAL A 84 6.84 -7.94 8.56
C VAL A 84 7.01 -6.44 8.75
N ASP A 85 6.21 -5.62 8.05
CA ASP A 85 6.27 -4.17 8.22
C ASP A 85 5.98 -3.77 9.67
N GLU A 86 6.69 -2.78 10.20
CA GLU A 86 6.50 -2.26 11.56
C GLU A 86 5.06 -1.73 11.79
N SER A 87 4.43 -1.17 10.75
CA SER A 87 3.10 -0.62 10.81
C SER A 87 2.05 -1.71 10.64
N TYR A 88 1.20 -1.88 11.66
CA TYR A 88 0.07 -2.80 11.59
C TYR A 88 -0.91 -2.46 10.44
N ARG A 89 -0.96 -1.20 10.01
CA ARG A 89 -1.79 -0.79 8.86
C ARG A 89 -1.25 -1.35 7.56
N VAL A 90 0.08 -1.30 7.37
CA VAL A 90 0.76 -1.87 6.20
C VAL A 90 0.60 -3.39 6.15
N ARG A 91 0.82 -4.08 7.28
CA ARG A 91 0.57 -5.54 7.36
C ARG A 91 -0.90 -5.89 7.09
N GLY A 92 -1.82 -5.09 7.63
CA GLY A 92 -3.25 -5.35 7.49
C GLY A 92 -3.78 -5.05 6.09
N ILE A 93 -3.22 -4.07 5.38
CA ILE A 93 -3.57 -3.80 3.99
C ILE A 93 -2.97 -4.87 3.06
N LEU A 94 -1.76 -5.38 3.36
CA LEU A 94 -1.24 -6.57 2.69
C LEU A 94 -2.23 -7.73 2.86
N ALA A 95 -2.60 -8.07 4.09
CA ALA A 95 -3.54 -9.16 4.38
C ALA A 95 -4.83 -9.02 3.56
N LYS A 96 -5.44 -7.82 3.56
CA LYS A 96 -6.66 -7.52 2.80
C LYS A 96 -6.45 -7.64 1.28
N GLY A 97 -5.28 -7.26 0.79
CA GLY A 97 -4.90 -7.32 -0.62
C GLY A 97 -4.69 -8.75 -1.12
N LEU A 98 -4.13 -9.63 -0.28
CA LEU A 98 -3.77 -11.00 -0.63
C LEU A 98 -4.96 -11.89 -1.03
N LYS A 99 -6.21 -11.50 -0.76
CA LYS A 99 -7.38 -12.18 -1.36
C LYS A 99 -7.38 -12.16 -2.89
N LYS A 100 -6.65 -11.23 -3.51
CA LYS A 100 -6.46 -11.12 -4.96
C LYS A 100 -5.34 -12.02 -5.48
N CYS A 101 -4.56 -12.62 -4.57
CA CYS A 101 -3.46 -13.54 -4.87
C CYS A 101 -3.89 -14.97 -4.54
N ASN A 102 -4.11 -15.77 -5.59
CA ASN A 102 -4.50 -17.17 -5.48
C ASN A 102 -3.28 -18.07 -5.70
N ASP A 103 -2.29 -17.95 -4.81
CA ASP A 103 -1.09 -18.77 -4.79
C ASP A 103 -0.77 -19.25 -3.37
N GLU A 104 0.10 -20.26 -3.30
CA GLU A 104 0.48 -20.91 -2.04
C GLU A 104 1.23 -19.97 -1.10
N GLU A 105 2.04 -19.05 -1.62
CA GLU A 105 2.81 -18.14 -0.79
C GLU A 105 1.92 -17.08 -0.12
N SER A 106 0.95 -16.54 -0.85
CA SER A 106 -0.14 -15.72 -0.29
C SER A 106 -0.84 -16.43 0.88
N MET A 107 -1.15 -17.72 0.73
CA MET A 107 -1.76 -18.51 1.81
C MET A 107 -0.82 -18.73 3.01
N ARG A 108 0.48 -18.92 2.78
CA ARG A 108 1.48 -19.03 3.87
C ARG A 108 1.59 -17.73 4.66
N ILE A 109 1.64 -16.59 3.97
CA ILE A 109 1.66 -15.26 4.58
C ILE A 109 0.39 -15.03 5.38
N LEU A 110 -0.79 -15.24 4.78
CA LEU A 110 -2.07 -15.12 5.47
C LEU A 110 -2.12 -15.98 6.73
N SER A 111 -1.58 -17.21 6.69
CA SER A 111 -1.50 -18.09 7.86
C SER A 111 -0.63 -17.52 8.98
N ARG A 112 0.49 -16.86 8.66
CA ARG A 112 1.32 -16.16 9.65
C ARG A 112 0.58 -14.96 10.24
N LEU A 113 -0.12 -14.19 9.41
CA LEU A 113 -0.88 -13.00 9.82
C LEU A 113 -2.11 -13.31 10.70
N LEU A 114 -2.57 -14.56 10.76
CA LEU A 114 -3.57 -14.99 11.76
C LEU A 114 -3.05 -14.88 13.20
N HIS A 115 -1.74 -14.81 13.39
CA HIS A 115 -1.08 -14.69 14.70
C HIS A 115 -0.53 -13.29 14.97
N ASP A 116 -0.89 -12.30 14.14
CA ASP A 116 -0.42 -10.93 14.30
C ASP A 116 -0.89 -10.31 15.63
N SER A 117 -0.09 -9.41 16.21
CA SER A 117 -0.45 -8.71 17.44
C SER A 117 -1.65 -7.77 17.28
N SER A 118 -1.89 -7.27 16.07
CA SER A 118 -3.01 -6.38 15.78
C SER A 118 -4.25 -7.16 15.34
N SER A 119 -5.39 -6.94 16.01
CA SER A 119 -6.67 -7.53 15.61
C SER A 119 -7.11 -7.10 14.21
N TYR A 120 -6.72 -5.89 13.76
CA TYR A 120 -6.96 -5.41 12.39
C TYR A 120 -6.33 -6.34 11.35
N VAL A 121 -5.08 -6.75 11.59
CA VAL A 121 -4.33 -7.65 10.71
C VAL A 121 -4.94 -9.04 10.74
N ARG A 122 -5.18 -9.60 11.93
CA ARG A 122 -5.81 -10.93 12.09
C ARG A 122 -7.15 -11.01 11.38
N LYS A 123 -8.01 -10.01 11.57
CA LYS A 123 -9.33 -9.93 10.92
C LYS A 123 -9.22 -9.92 9.40
N ASN A 124 -8.37 -9.06 8.83
CA ASN A 124 -8.18 -8.98 7.38
C ASN A 124 -7.55 -10.26 6.80
N ALA A 125 -6.70 -10.94 7.56
CA ALA A 125 -6.15 -12.23 7.17
C ALA A 125 -7.28 -13.27 7.05
N VAL A 126 -8.11 -13.45 8.09
CA VAL A 126 -9.26 -14.38 8.04
C VAL A 126 -10.20 -14.07 6.88
N GLU A 127 -10.57 -12.79 6.71
CA GLU A 127 -11.48 -12.36 5.63
C GLU A 127 -10.92 -12.67 4.23
N SER A 128 -9.59 -12.63 4.07
CA SER A 128 -8.93 -12.91 2.79
C SER A 128 -8.78 -14.41 2.52
N ILE A 129 -8.56 -15.21 3.57
CA ILE A 129 -8.52 -16.67 3.48
C ILE A 129 -9.84 -17.24 2.96
N ILE A 130 -11.00 -16.62 3.28
CA ILE A 130 -12.31 -17.02 2.75
C ILE A 130 -12.33 -17.15 1.22
N GLN A 131 -11.50 -16.37 0.53
CA GLN A 131 -11.43 -16.30 -0.94
C GLN A 131 -10.23 -17.06 -1.53
N ASN A 132 -9.43 -17.72 -0.70
CA ASN A 132 -8.21 -18.41 -1.14
C ASN A 132 -8.40 -19.94 -1.14
N ASP A 133 -8.20 -20.57 -2.30
CA ASP A 133 -8.45 -22.00 -2.47
C ASP A 133 -7.35 -22.90 -1.92
N TYR A 134 -6.23 -22.35 -1.47
CA TYR A 134 -5.10 -23.08 -0.89
C TYR A 134 -5.24 -23.30 0.62
N CYS A 135 -6.29 -22.80 1.27
CA CYS A 135 -6.55 -23.11 2.68
C CYS A 135 -6.85 -24.62 2.84
N ARG A 136 -5.95 -25.32 3.53
CA ARG A 136 -6.03 -26.75 3.87
C ARG A 136 -6.25 -26.94 5.38
N LYS A 137 -6.06 -28.16 5.87
CA LYS A 137 -6.30 -28.54 7.27
C LYS A 137 -5.61 -27.62 8.29
N ASP A 138 -4.34 -27.30 8.09
CA ASP A 138 -3.57 -26.48 9.05
C ASP A 138 -4.08 -25.04 9.12
N CYS A 139 -4.43 -24.47 7.96
CA CYS A 139 -5.10 -23.18 7.86
C CYS A 139 -6.43 -23.17 8.64
N LEU A 140 -7.27 -24.21 8.48
CA LEU A 140 -8.54 -24.33 9.22
C LEU A 140 -8.33 -24.46 10.73
N LEU A 141 -7.29 -25.18 11.17
CA LEU A 141 -6.93 -25.26 12.58
C LEU A 141 -6.48 -23.92 13.14
N ALA A 142 -5.73 -23.13 12.37
CA ALA A 142 -5.34 -21.78 12.75
C ALA A 142 -6.57 -20.86 12.88
N VAL A 143 -7.49 -20.88 11.90
CA VAL A 143 -8.75 -20.11 11.97
C VAL A 143 -9.62 -20.55 13.16
N ARG A 144 -9.71 -21.85 13.45
CA ARG A 144 -10.47 -22.36 14.61
C ARG A 144 -9.96 -21.79 15.93
N ARG A 145 -8.64 -21.60 16.09
CA ARG A 145 -8.06 -21.01 17.31
C ARG A 145 -8.53 -19.57 17.55
N LEU A 146 -8.96 -18.87 16.50
CA LEU A 146 -9.48 -17.50 16.60
C LEU A 146 -10.87 -17.39 17.24
N PHE A 147 -11.53 -18.51 17.57
CA PHE A 147 -12.70 -18.46 18.46
C PHE A 147 -12.33 -18.00 19.88
N ASP A 148 -11.08 -18.22 20.28
CA ASP A 148 -10.53 -17.80 21.57
C ASP A 148 -9.81 -16.45 21.50
N ASP A 149 -9.91 -15.73 20.37
CA ASP A 149 -9.27 -14.41 20.20
C ASP A 149 -9.76 -13.40 21.27
N GLU A 150 -9.02 -12.32 21.52
CA GLU A 150 -9.50 -11.26 22.42
C GLU A 150 -10.54 -10.35 21.73
N ASP A 151 -10.42 -10.20 20.40
CA ASP A 151 -11.22 -9.28 19.61
C ASP A 151 -12.47 -9.98 19.05
N SER A 152 -13.64 -9.40 19.36
CA SER A 152 -14.94 -9.96 18.97
C SER A 152 -15.18 -9.96 17.46
N TYR A 153 -14.59 -9.01 16.70
CA TYR A 153 -14.68 -9.00 15.25
C TYR A 153 -13.82 -10.11 14.64
N VAL A 154 -12.66 -10.41 15.22
CA VAL A 154 -11.82 -11.54 14.79
C VAL A 154 -12.57 -12.87 14.98
N LYS A 155 -13.20 -13.07 16.15
CA LYS A 155 -14.07 -14.25 16.40
C LYS A 155 -15.18 -14.39 15.37
N LEU A 156 -15.88 -13.29 15.10
CA LEU A 156 -16.98 -13.26 14.14
C LEU A 156 -16.49 -13.59 12.72
N SER A 157 -15.35 -13.04 12.31
CA SER A 157 -14.76 -13.34 10.99
C SER A 157 -14.35 -14.81 10.88
N ALA A 158 -13.80 -15.40 11.94
CA ALA A 158 -13.46 -16.82 11.98
C ALA A 158 -14.70 -17.72 11.86
N ALA A 159 -15.77 -17.39 12.60
CA ALA A 159 -17.06 -18.08 12.51
C ALA A 159 -17.62 -18.03 11.09
N LYS A 160 -17.66 -16.84 10.48
CA LYS A 160 -18.15 -16.63 9.11
C LYS A 160 -17.34 -17.41 8.08
N MET A 161 -16.02 -17.42 8.23
CA MET A 161 -15.12 -18.15 7.34
C MET A 161 -15.42 -19.65 7.38
N LEU A 162 -15.47 -20.23 8.57
CA LEU A 162 -15.70 -21.67 8.75
C LEU A 162 -17.09 -22.09 8.29
N TYR A 163 -18.13 -21.31 8.62
CA TYR A 163 -19.49 -21.52 8.13
C TYR A 163 -19.53 -21.52 6.59
N LYS A 164 -18.84 -20.59 5.93
CA LYS A 164 -18.83 -20.54 4.47
C LYS A 164 -18.08 -21.72 3.82
N ARG A 165 -17.08 -22.29 4.50
CA ARG A 165 -16.31 -23.43 3.99
C ARG A 165 -16.99 -24.77 4.28
N PHE A 166 -17.81 -24.83 5.32
CA PHE A 166 -18.59 -25.98 5.76
C PHE A 166 -20.02 -25.53 6.09
N PRO A 167 -20.84 -25.25 5.05
CA PRO A 167 -22.22 -24.80 5.23
C PRO A 167 -23.10 -25.87 5.89
#